data_AF-A0A0C2DBP0-F1
#
_entry.id   AF-A0A0C2DBP0-F1
#
_cell.length_a   1.000
_cell.length_b   1.000
_cell.length_c   1.000
_cell.angle_alpha   90.00
_cell.angle_beta   90.00
_cell.angle_gamma   90.00
#
_symmetry.space_group_name_H-M   'P 1'
#
loop_
_entity.id
_entity.type
_entity.pdbx_description
1 polymer ?
#
loop_
_entity_poly.entity_id
_entity_poly.type
_entity_poly.pdbx_seq_one_letter_code
_entity_poly.pdbx_strand_id
1 'polypeptide(L)'
;MACRLRHRDCVKQAQLRYNEWTSKKKRPASELFGIVLNEGVRQGGVAAWERAFTGYLEAKSPAEKFQFIGALASTTHQSLISR
;
A
#
# COMPACT_ATOMS: atom_id res chain seq x y z
N MET A 1 -12.08 5.72 -6.65
CA MET A 1 -12.05 6.97 -7.46
C MET A 1 -11.42 8.13 -6.70
N ALA A 2 -11.88 8.47 -5.49
CA ALA A 2 -11.44 9.66 -4.74
C ALA A 2 -9.91 9.80 -4.54
N CYS A 3 -9.21 8.73 -4.13
CA CYS A 3 -7.75 8.77 -3.93
C CYS A 3 -6.99 8.99 -5.26
N ARG A 4 -7.47 8.40 -6.36
CA ARG A 4 -6.92 8.61 -7.71
C ARG A 4 -7.06 10.08 -8.14
N LEU A 5 -8.16 10.72 -7.78
CA LEU A 5 -8.40 12.16 -7.98
C LEU A 5 -7.72 13.05 -6.92
N ARG A 6 -6.82 12.48 -6.11
CA ARG A 6 -6.08 13.20 -5.05
C ARG A 6 -6.98 13.91 -4.03
N HIS A 7 -8.19 13.39 -3.79
CA HIS A 7 -9.06 13.91 -2.74
C HIS A 7 -8.36 13.78 -1.39
N ARG A 8 -8.09 14.93 -0.74
CA ARG A 8 -7.23 15.03 0.45
C ARG A 8 -7.66 14.08 1.57
N ASP A 9 -8.97 13.99 1.83
CA ASP A 9 -9.47 13.09 2.86
C ASP A 9 -9.19 11.62 2.54
N CYS A 10 -9.36 11.20 1.27
CA CYS A 10 -9.10 9.81 0.88
C CYS A 10 -7.62 9.45 1.10
N VAL A 11 -6.71 10.31 0.65
CA VAL A 11 -5.26 10.09 0.83
C VAL A 11 -4.90 10.02 2.31
N LYS A 12 -5.40 10.95 3.13
CA LYS A 12 -5.16 10.97 4.58
C LYS A 12 -5.69 9.72 5.27
N GLN A 13 -6.91 9.31 4.95
CA GLN A 13 -7.57 8.13 5.51
C GLN A 13 -6.90 6.82 5.09
N ALA A 14 -6.42 6.74 3.84
CA ALA A 14 -5.68 5.60 3.34
C ALA A 14 -4.30 5.48 4.01
N GLN A 15 -3.57 6.59 4.14
CA GLN A 15 -2.30 6.62 4.89
C GLN A 15 -2.48 6.21 6.36
N LEU A 16 -3.52 6.73 7.03
CA LEU A 16 -3.81 6.37 8.42
C LEU A 16 -4.00 4.85 8.56
N ARG A 17 -4.83 4.25 7.71
CA ARG A 17 -5.09 2.81 7.71
C ARG A 17 -3.86 1.99 7.36
N TYR A 18 -3.03 2.49 6.44
CA TYR A 18 -1.78 1.85 6.08
C TYR A 18 -0.80 1.84 7.27
N ASN A 19 -0.73 2.95 8.01
CA ASN A 19 0.06 3.04 9.22
C ASN A 19 -0.49 2.13 10.32
N GLU A 20 -1.82 2.05 10.51
CA GLU A 20 -2.44 1.11 11.46
C GLU A 20 -2.12 -0.36 11.11
N TRP A 21 -2.14 -0.70 9.81
CA TRP A 21 -1.77 -2.03 9.35
C TRP A 21 -0.30 -2.35 9.67
N THR A 22 0.61 -1.46 9.26
CA THR A 22 2.05 -1.69 9.40
C THR A 22 2.54 -1.65 10.85
N SER A 23 1.98 -0.78 11.69
CA SER A 23 2.42 -0.59 13.08
C SER A 23 1.67 -1.45 14.09
N LYS A 24 0.35 -1.62 13.91
CA LYS A 24 -0.52 -2.29 14.88
C LYS A 24 -1.01 -3.66 14.38
N LYS A 25 -0.56 -4.10 13.20
CA LYS A 25 -1.04 -5.32 12.52
C LYS A 25 -2.57 -5.33 12.29
N LYS A 26 -3.21 -4.16 12.33
CA LYS A 26 -4.65 -4.01 12.15
C LYS A 26 -4.96 -3.93 10.66
N ARG A 27 -5.36 -5.04 10.08
CA ARG A 27 -5.64 -5.11 8.65
C ARG A 27 -6.92 -4.34 8.30
N PRO A 28 -6.91 -3.51 7.24
CA PRO A 28 -8.12 -2.91 6.69
C PRO A 28 -9.09 -3.99 6.18
N ALA A 29 -10.35 -3.61 6.01
CA ALA A 29 -11.32 -4.46 5.31
C ALA A 29 -10.83 -4.81 3.90
N SER A 30 -11.13 -6.03 3.45
CA SER A 30 -10.57 -6.61 2.22
C SER A 30 -10.83 -5.76 0.98
N GLU A 31 -12.00 -5.12 0.90
CA GLU A 31 -12.39 -4.23 -0.21
C GLU A 31 -11.58 -2.91 -0.23
N LEU A 32 -11.06 -2.48 0.92
CA LEU A 32 -10.24 -1.27 1.04
C LEU A 32 -8.74 -1.56 0.94
N PHE A 33 -8.33 -2.81 1.16
CA PHE A 33 -6.92 -3.15 1.34
C PHE A 33 -6.03 -2.72 0.17
N GLY A 34 -6.47 -2.97 -1.07
CA GLY A 34 -5.72 -2.55 -2.25
C GLY A 34 -5.54 -1.02 -2.35
N ILE A 35 -6.57 -0.24 -2.01
CA ILE A 35 -6.49 1.23 -2.02
C ILE A 35 -5.53 1.72 -0.92
N VAL A 36 -5.64 1.14 0.27
CA VAL A 36 -4.78 1.46 1.41
C VAL A 36 -3.31 1.15 1.10
N LEU A 37 -3.03 -0.02 0.50
CA LEU A 37 -1.68 -0.38 0.08
C LEU A 37 -1.13 0.57 -0.99
N ASN A 38 -1.91 0.84 -2.04
CA ASN A 38 -1.49 1.73 -3.13
C ASN A 38 -1.15 3.14 -2.62
N GLU A 39 -2.03 3.76 -1.83
CA GLU A 39 -1.75 5.10 -1.32
C GLU A 39 -0.67 5.10 -0.25
N GLY A 40 -0.59 4.05 0.58
CA GLY A 40 0.46 3.90 1.57
C GLY A 40 1.86 3.83 0.94
N VAL A 41 2.03 3.00 -0.08
CA VAL A 41 3.31 2.88 -0.80
C VAL A 41 3.61 4.15 -1.61
N ARG A 42 2.62 4.67 -2.34
CA ARG A 42 2.79 5.89 -3.16
C ARG A 42 3.28 7.09 -2.36
N GLN A 43 2.81 7.22 -1.11
CA GLN A 43 3.09 8.40 -0.29
C GLN A 43 4.15 8.17 0.79
N GLY A 44 4.40 6.92 1.18
CA GLY A 44 5.22 6.57 2.36
C GLY A 44 6.70 6.29 2.06
N GLY A 45 7.12 6.46 0.81
CA GLY A 45 8.51 6.32 0.36
C GLY A 45 9.09 4.92 0.54
N VAL A 46 10.44 4.83 0.61
CA VAL A 46 11.19 3.57 0.69
C VAL A 46 10.74 2.69 1.85
N ALA A 47 10.57 3.27 3.05
CA ALA A 47 10.20 2.50 4.24
C ALA A 47 8.80 1.87 4.14
N ALA A 48 7.83 2.59 3.55
CA ALA A 48 6.51 1.99 3.28
C ALA A 48 6.61 0.93 2.18
N TRP A 49 7.38 1.17 1.13
CA TRP A 49 7.60 0.20 0.08
C TRP A 49 8.15 -1.13 0.63
N GLU A 50 9.19 -1.09 1.48
CA GLU A 50 9.77 -2.30 2.07
C GLU A 50 8.77 -3.06 2.94
N ARG A 51 7.94 -2.36 3.72
CA ARG A 51 6.88 -3.01 4.52
C ARG A 51 5.83 -3.69 3.64
N ALA A 52 5.45 -3.07 2.51
CA ALA A 52 4.57 -3.72 1.54
C ALA A 52 5.26 -4.92 0.87
N PHE A 53 6.57 -4.87 0.64
CA PHE A 53 7.34 -5.96 0.07
C PHE A 53 7.46 -7.14 1.05
N THR A 54 7.66 -6.89 2.34
CA THR A 54 7.54 -7.93 3.36
C THR A 54 6.15 -8.58 3.34
N GLY A 55 5.09 -7.77 3.26
CA GLY A 55 3.72 -8.29 3.13
C GLY A 55 3.51 -9.16 1.89
N TYR A 56 4.12 -8.82 0.75
CA TYR A 56 4.12 -9.65 -0.46
C TYR A 56 4.77 -11.02 -0.24
N LEU A 57 5.91 -11.05 0.46
CA LEU A 57 6.63 -12.29 0.75
C LEU A 57 5.85 -13.21 1.70
N GLU A 58 5.13 -12.63 2.66
CA GLU A 58 4.30 -13.36 3.63
C GLU A 58 2.93 -13.80 3.08
N ALA A 59 2.45 -13.16 2.02
CA ALA A 59 1.16 -13.44 1.42
C ALA A 59 1.07 -14.89 0.90
N LYS A 60 0.02 -15.60 1.31
CA LYS A 60 -0.19 -17.02 0.95
C LYS A 60 -1.03 -17.20 -0.30
N SER A 61 -1.98 -16.30 -0.53
CA SER A 61 -2.89 -16.42 -1.67
C SER A 61 -2.36 -15.65 -2.89
N PRO A 62 -2.53 -16.18 -4.11
CA PRO A 62 -2.17 -15.45 -5.34
C PRO A 62 -2.89 -14.10 -5.47
N ALA A 63 -4.15 -14.03 -5.05
CA ALA A 63 -4.94 -12.80 -5.08
C ALA A 63 -4.34 -11.70 -4.19
N GLU A 64 -3.90 -12.07 -2.98
CA GLU A 64 -3.24 -11.14 -2.06
C GLU A 64 -1.87 -10.70 -2.59
N LYS A 65 -1.08 -11.62 -3.15
CA LYS A 65 0.19 -11.28 -3.82
C LYS A 65 -0.02 -10.26 -4.94
N PHE A 66 -1.06 -10.44 -5.75
CA PHE A 66 -1.38 -9.52 -6.84
C PHE A 66 -1.70 -8.10 -6.33
N GLN A 67 -2.43 -7.99 -5.21
CA GLN A 67 -2.69 -6.70 -4.58
C GLN A 67 -1.40 -6.01 -4.12
N PHE A 68 -0.46 -6.75 -3.54
CA PHE A 68 0.83 -6.19 -3.15
C PHE A 68 1.68 -5.76 -4.35
N ILE A 69 1.73 -6.56 -5.43
CA ILE A 69 2.45 -6.18 -6.65
C ILE A 69 1.92 -4.85 -7.21
N GLY A 70 0.59 -4.71 -7.30
CA GLY A 70 -0.04 -3.45 -7.72
C GLY A 70 0.34 -2.26 -6.84
N ALA A 71 0.46 -2.49 -5.53
CA ALA A 71 0.89 -1.46 -4.59
C ALA A 71 2.37 -1.11 -4.70
N LEU A 72 3.26 -2.09 -4.84
CA LEU A 72 4.70 -1.86 -5.00
C LEU A 72 4.98 -1.03 -6.26
N ALA A 73 4.23 -1.26 -7.34
CA ALA A 73 4.29 -0.48 -8.57
C ALA A 73 3.73 0.96 -8.43
N SER A 74 3.05 1.28 -7.33
CA SER A 74 2.48 2.63 -7.11
C SER A 74 3.48 3.65 -6.55
N THR A 75 4.69 3.19 -6.20
CA THR A 75 5.78 4.04 -5.72
C THR A 75 6.13 5.16 -6.70
N THR A 76 6.59 6.29 -6.15
CA THR A 76 7.15 7.40 -6.96
C THR A 76 8.67 7.39 -6.98
N HIS A 77 9.32 6.47 -6.26
CA HIS A 77 10.79 6.35 -6.26
C HIS A 77 11.24 5.46 -7.42
N GLN A 78 11.90 6.08 -8.40
CA GLN A 78 12.32 5.40 -9.63
C GLN A 78 13.29 4.25 -9.38
N SER A 79 14.19 4.39 -8.38
CA SER A 79 15.13 3.33 -7.98
C SER A 79 14.47 2.08 -7.44
N LEU A 80 13.24 2.18 -6.91
CA LEU A 80 12.48 1.02 -6.43
C LEU A 80 11.72 0.31 -7.56
N ILE A 81 11.52 0.96 -8.70
CA ILE A 81 10.87 0.38 -9.88
C ILE A 81 11.87 -0.47 -10.68
N SER A 82 13.11 -0.02 -10.78
CA SER A 82 14.18 -0.68 -11.53
C SER A 82 15.04 -1.63 -10.68
N ARG A 83 14.53 -2.05 -9.51
CA ARG A 83 15.26 -2.89 -8.56
C ARG A 83 15.13 -4.36 -8.92
#